data_AF-A0A8T3NR20-F1
#
_entry.id   AF-A0A8T3NR20-F1
#
_cell.length_a   1.000
_cell.length_b   1.000
_cell.length_c   1.000
_cell.angle_alpha   90.00
_cell.angle_beta   90.00
_cell.angle_gamma   90.00
#
_symmetry.space_group_name_H-M   'P 1'
#
loop_
_entity.id
_entity.type
_entity.pdbx_description
1 polymer ?
#
loop_
_entity_poly.entity_id
_entity_poly.type
_entity_poly.pdbx_seq_one_letter_code
_entity_poly.pdbx_strand_id
1 'polypeptide(L)'
;SPFGLANWVGAGATLILVGLLLLSNTLSLRVLGAGRWKSWQRFNYLLAVLTILHAFGYQVTQDRGRAAVLLTLAVVAGVGLLQILGFLQTRQAAEAR
;
A
#
# COMPACT_ATOMS: atom_id res chain seq x y z
N SER A 1 -24.09 5.29 -3.72
CA SER A 1 -24.05 5.47 -2.26
C SER A 1 -22.60 5.50 -1.78
N PRO A 2 -22.30 6.12 -0.63
CA PRO A 2 -20.95 6.10 -0.04
C PRO A 2 -20.40 4.67 0.16
N PHE A 3 -21.27 3.73 0.52
CA PHE A 3 -20.95 2.30 0.61
C PHE A 3 -20.48 1.70 -0.73
N GLY A 4 -21.18 2.00 -1.82
CA GLY A 4 -20.79 1.53 -3.15
C GLY A 4 -19.42 2.05 -3.57
N LEU A 5 -19.12 3.33 -3.31
CA LEU A 5 -17.82 3.93 -3.62
C LEU A 5 -16.69 3.26 -2.83
N ALA A 6 -16.87 3.02 -1.53
CA ALA A 6 -15.90 2.31 -0.72
C ALA A 6 -15.59 0.91 -1.26
N ASN A 7 -16.61 0.17 -1.72
CA ASN A 7 -16.42 -1.15 -2.33
C ASN A 7 -15.67 -1.10 -3.66
N TRP A 8 -15.98 -0.15 -4.55
CA TRP A 8 -15.25 0.01 -5.81
C TRP A 8 -13.77 0.38 -5.59
N VAL A 9 -13.49 1.22 -4.59
CA VAL A 9 -12.10 1.54 -4.18
C VAL A 9 -11.38 0.30 -3.68
N GLY A 10 -12.04 -0.53 -2.85
CA GLY A 10 -11.48 -1.79 -2.37
C GLY A 10 -11.24 -2.82 -3.49
N ALA A 11 -12.16 -2.91 -4.45
CA ALA A 11 -12.02 -3.77 -5.62
C ALA A 11 -10.82 -3.34 -6.49
N GLY A 12 -10.70 -2.03 -6.77
CA GLY A 12 -9.57 -1.48 -7.51
C GLY A 12 -8.23 -1.73 -6.81
N ALA A 13 -8.17 -1.52 -5.48
CA ALA A 13 -7.00 -1.84 -4.67
C ALA A 13 -6.64 -3.34 -4.77
N THR A 14 -7.63 -4.22 -4.71
CA THR A 14 -7.42 -5.68 -4.80
C THR A 14 -6.84 -6.07 -6.15
N LEU A 15 -7.31 -5.49 -7.26
CA LEU A 15 -6.76 -5.76 -8.59
C LEU A 15 -5.29 -5.32 -8.70
N ILE A 16 -4.95 -4.15 -8.13
CA ILE A 16 -3.56 -3.68 -8.08
C ILE A 16 -2.71 -4.65 -7.26
N LEU A 17 -3.18 -5.07 -6.07
CA LEU A 17 -2.48 -6.02 -5.22
C LEU A 17 -2.21 -7.34 -5.94
N VAL A 18 -3.20 -7.91 -6.61
CA VAL A 18 -3.04 -9.15 -7.39
C VAL A 18 -2.01 -8.95 -8.50
N GLY A 19 -2.08 -7.85 -9.25
CA GLY A 19 -1.10 -7.53 -10.28
C GLY A 19 0.33 -7.43 -9.73
N LEU A 20 0.51 -6.73 -8.60
CA LEU A 20 1.81 -6.61 -7.93
C LEU A 20 2.34 -7.94 -7.42
N LEU A 21 1.46 -8.79 -6.86
CA LEU A 21 1.80 -10.11 -6.35
C LEU A 21 2.28 -11.03 -7.48
N LEU A 22 1.58 -11.03 -8.61
CA LEU A 22 1.99 -11.77 -9.81
C LEU A 22 3.34 -11.29 -10.36
N LEU A 23 3.71 -10.03 -10.13
CA LEU A 23 5.00 -9.48 -10.52
C LEU A 23 6.09 -9.65 -9.44
N SER A 24 5.76 -10.10 -8.24
CA SER A 24 6.67 -10.16 -7.09
C SER A 24 7.55 -11.42 -7.08
N ASN A 25 7.99 -11.88 -8.25
CA ASN A 25 8.85 -13.05 -8.40
C ASN A 25 10.02 -12.78 -9.36
N THR A 26 11.06 -13.61 -9.26
CA THR A 26 12.29 -13.47 -10.03
C THR A 26 12.09 -13.65 -11.54
N LEU A 27 11.13 -14.48 -11.97
CA LEU A 27 10.85 -14.67 -13.40
C LEU A 27 10.32 -13.37 -14.02
N SER A 28 9.36 -12.73 -13.37
CA SER A 28 8.81 -11.44 -13.81
C SER A 28 9.90 -10.35 -13.87
N LEU A 29 10.84 -10.32 -12.91
CA LEU A 29 11.96 -9.38 -12.94
C LEU A 29 12.90 -9.64 -14.14
N ARG A 30 13.20 -10.91 -14.44
CA ARG A 30 14.05 -11.28 -15.58
C ARG A 30 13.40 -10.97 -16.92
N VAL A 31 12.09 -11.21 -17.04
CA VAL A 31 11.33 -10.99 -18.28
C VAL A 31 11.12 -9.51 -18.57
N LEU A 32 10.75 -8.71 -17.55
CA LEU A 32 10.46 -7.29 -17.72
C LEU A 32 11.71 -6.39 -17.66
N GLY A 33 12.78 -6.89 -17.05
CA GLY A 33 13.96 -6.11 -16.69
C GLY A 33 13.71 -5.19 -15.48
N ALA A 34 14.79 -4.83 -14.79
CA ALA A 34 14.73 -4.09 -13.53
C ALA A 34 13.98 -2.74 -13.63
N GLY A 35 14.16 -1.99 -14.71
CA GLY A 35 13.52 -0.69 -14.90
C GLY A 35 11.99 -0.77 -14.99
N ARG A 36 11.47 -1.57 -15.93
CA ARG A 36 10.03 -1.72 -16.14
C ARG A 36 9.36 -2.41 -14.95
N TRP A 37 10.01 -3.45 -14.40
CA TRP A 37 9.53 -4.13 -13.19
C TRP A 37 9.37 -3.15 -12.03
N LYS A 38 10.37 -2.30 -11.80
CA LYS A 38 10.31 -1.29 -10.73
C LYS A 38 9.21 -0.25 -10.97
N SER A 39 8.97 0.14 -12.23
CA SER A 39 7.87 1.05 -12.57
C SER A 39 6.50 0.45 -12.18
N TRP A 40 6.26 -0.82 -12.51
CA TRP A 40 5.05 -1.52 -12.07
C TRP A 40 4.97 -1.67 -10.56
N GLN A 41 6.07 -2.00 -9.89
CA GLN A 41 6.09 -2.13 -8.44
C GLN A 41 5.80 -0.81 -7.70
N ARG A 42 6.00 0.37 -8.33
CA ARG A 42 5.61 1.67 -7.75
C ARG A 42 4.11 1.84 -7.59
N PHE A 43 3.27 1.04 -8.26
CA PHE A 43 1.84 1.01 -7.98
C PHE A 43 1.53 0.59 -6.55
N ASN A 44 2.49 0.03 -5.81
CA ASN A 44 2.35 -0.23 -4.38
C ASN A 44 2.08 1.05 -3.55
N TYR A 45 2.57 2.22 -4.00
CA TYR A 45 2.23 3.50 -3.35
C TYR A 45 0.76 3.86 -3.54
N LEU A 46 0.24 3.66 -4.75
CA LEU A 46 -1.18 3.85 -5.04
C LEU A 46 -2.04 2.85 -4.25
N LEU A 47 -1.61 1.58 -4.21
CA LEU A 47 -2.27 0.54 -3.42
C LEU A 47 -2.37 0.93 -1.94
N ALA A 48 -1.30 1.45 -1.35
CA ALA A 48 -1.29 1.90 0.04
C ALA A 48 -2.33 3.00 0.28
N VAL A 49 -2.37 4.02 -0.59
CA VAL A 49 -3.37 5.11 -0.50
C VAL A 49 -4.79 4.57 -0.63
N LEU A 50 -5.06 3.74 -1.64
CA LEU A 50 -6.40 3.17 -1.85
C LEU A 50 -6.83 2.27 -0.68
N THR A 51 -5.91 1.51 -0.09
CA THR A 51 -6.19 0.66 1.07
C THR A 51 -6.57 1.49 2.29
N ILE A 52 -5.86 2.59 2.54
CA ILE A 52 -6.17 3.54 3.62
C ILE A 52 -7.56 4.17 3.39
N LEU A 53 -7.82 4.67 2.18
CA LEU A 53 -9.11 5.25 1.83
C LEU A 53 -10.26 4.25 1.95
N HIS A 54 -10.05 3.01 1.51
CA HIS A 54 -11.03 1.93 1.66
C HIS A 54 -11.32 1.64 3.14
N ALA A 55 -10.28 1.50 3.98
CA ALA A 55 -10.42 1.21 5.40
C ALA A 55 -11.20 2.30 6.13
N PHE A 56 -10.86 3.59 5.93
CA PHE A 56 -11.58 4.70 6.56
C PHE A 56 -12.99 4.88 5.98
N GLY A 57 -13.15 4.77 4.66
CA GLY A 57 -14.46 4.87 4.01
C GLY A 57 -15.43 3.79 4.49
N TYR A 58 -14.95 2.57 4.68
CA TYR A 58 -15.76 1.48 5.24
C TYR A 58 -16.13 1.74 6.70
N GLN A 59 -15.20 2.26 7.50
CA GLN A 59 -15.48 2.58 8.91
C GLN A 59 -16.53 3.67 9.08
N VAL A 60 -16.50 4.72 8.23
CA VAL A 60 -17.51 5.79 8.24
C VAL A 60 -18.87 5.27 7.79
N THR A 61 -18.92 4.43 6.75
CA THR A 61 -20.19 3.93 6.20
C THR A 61 -20.86 2.86 7.05
N GLN A 62 -20.11 2.16 7.90
CA GLN A 62 -20.59 1.09 8.77
C GLN A 62 -20.63 1.50 10.24
N ASP A 63 -20.45 2.79 10.54
CA ASP A 63 -20.40 3.38 11.88
C ASP A 63 -19.57 2.55 12.87
N ARG A 64 -18.36 2.17 12.42
CA ARG A 64 -17.47 1.31 13.19
C ARG A 64 -17.00 2.06 14.44
N GLY A 65 -17.08 1.40 15.59
CA GLY A 65 -16.69 2.01 16.87
C GLY A 65 -15.25 2.52 16.90
N ARG A 66 -14.97 3.46 17.83
CA ARG A 66 -13.68 4.17 17.99
C ARG A 66 -12.46 3.24 18.04
N ALA A 67 -12.61 2.04 18.57
CA ALA A 67 -11.54 1.05 18.63
C ALA A 67 -11.00 0.65 17.24
N ALA A 68 -11.88 0.49 16.23
CA ALA A 68 -11.49 0.13 14.87
C ALA A 68 -10.71 1.27 14.19
N VAL A 69 -11.12 2.51 14.44
CA VAL A 69 -10.46 3.72 13.93
C VAL A 69 -9.08 3.86 14.54
N LEU A 70 -8.96 3.73 15.86
CA LEU A 70 -7.67 3.79 16.55
C LEU A 70 -6.71 2.69 16.10
N LEU A 71 -7.21 1.45 15.93
CA LEU A 71 -6.40 0.35 15.39
C LEU A 71 -5.89 0.66 13.98
N THR A 72 -6.76 1.19 13.12
CA THR A 72 -6.39 1.55 11.74
C THR A 72 -5.32 2.64 11.72
N LEU A 73 -5.49 3.68 12.54
CA LEU A 73 -4.50 4.75 12.69
C LEU A 73 -3.18 4.21 13.23
N ALA A 74 -3.21 3.33 14.23
CA ALA A 74 -2.00 2.72 14.79
C ALA A 74 -1.24 1.89 13.75
N VAL A 75 -1.94 1.08 12.95
CA VAL A 75 -1.33 0.30 11.86
C VAL A 75 -0.73 1.22 10.79
N VAL A 76 -1.46 2.24 10.33
CA VAL A 76 -0.98 3.19 9.33
C VAL A 76 0.25 3.94 9.83
N ALA A 77 0.22 4.43 11.07
CA ALA A 77 1.35 5.12 11.69
C ALA A 77 2.57 4.20 11.86
N GLY A 78 2.36 2.95 12.31
CA GLY A 78 3.40 1.95 12.46
C GLY A 78 4.09 1.62 11.13
N VAL A 79 3.31 1.35 10.08
CA VAL A 79 3.84 1.13 8.74
C VAL A 79 4.59 2.37 8.23
N GLY A 80 4.02 3.57 8.40
CA GLY A 80 4.66 4.83 8.01
C GLY A 80 6.01 5.04 8.70
N LEU A 81 6.09 4.79 10.00
CA LEU A 81 7.33 4.88 10.77
C LEU A 81 8.39 3.90 10.26
N LEU A 82 8.01 2.64 10.05
CA LEU A 82 8.93 1.62 9.51
C LEU A 82 9.46 2.00 8.13
N GLN A 83 8.60 2.55 7.27
CA GLN A 83 9.00 3.02 5.93
C GLN A 83 9.99 4.19 6.01
N ILE A 84 9.75 5.16 6.90
CA ILE A 84 10.66 6.29 7.12
C ILE A 84 12.00 5.81 7.66
N LEU A 85 12.01 4.96 8.68
CA LEU A 85 13.23 4.42 9.27
C LEU A 85 14.06 3.64 8.25
N GLY A 86 13.41 2.78 7.44
CA GLY A 86 14.09 2.06 6.35
C GLY A 86 14.66 2.99 5.28
N PHE A 87 13.95 4.05 4.91
CA PHE A 87 14.44 5.06 3.97
C PHE A 87 15.66 5.80 4.53
N LEU A 88 15.65 6.21 5.80
CA LEU A 88 16.79 6.88 6.42
C LEU A 88 18.01 5.96 6.51
N GLN A 89 17.84 4.70 6.89
CA GLN A 89 18.93 3.72 6.94
C GLN A 89 19.57 3.48 5.57
N THR A 90 18.75 3.33 4.53
CA THR A 90 19.25 3.12 3.16
C THR A 90 19.99 4.34 2.62
N ARG A 91 19.60 5.55 3.02
CA ARG A 91 20.31 6.78 2.67
C ARG A 91 21.66 6.90 3.37
N GLN A 92 21.70 6.67 4.68
CA GLN A 92 22.96 6.70 5.45
C GLN A 92 23.98 5.69 4.90
N ALA A 93 23.53 4.48 4.55
CA ALA A 93 24.39 3.46 3.96
C ALA A 93 24.90 3.84 2.56
N ALA A 94 24.21 4.71 1.82
CA ALA A 94 24.66 5.23 0.54
C ALA A 94 25.65 6.39 0.70
N GLU A 95 25.48 7.23 1.73
CA GLU A 95 26.40 8.34 2.04
C GLU A 95 27.73 7.85 2.63
N ALA A 96 27.78 6.65 3.20
CA ALA A 96 28.98 6.03 3.75
C ALA A 96 29.82 5.21 2.74
N ARG A 97 29.39 5.09 1.48
CA ARG A 97 30.07 4.38 0.39
C ARG A 97 30.76 5.35 -0.56
#